data_AF-A0A9P9W8Y5-F1
#
_entry.id   AF-A0A9P9W8Y5-F1
#
_cell.length_a   1.000
_cell.length_b   1.000
_cell.length_c   1.000
_cell.angle_alpha   90.00
_cell.angle_beta   90.00
_cell.angle_gamma   90.00
#
_symmetry.space_group_name_H-M   'P 1'
#
loop_
_entity.id
_entity.type
_entity.pdbx_description
1 polymer ?
#
loop_
_entity_poly.entity_id
_entity_poly.type
_entity_poly.pdbx_seq_one_letter_code
_entity_poly.pdbx_strand_id
1 'polypeptide(L)'
;MFLQLLHLAQAGLAGYGAQQSYIAITNLQKYEETSEKLAKYSNEAERQLHKTRTTQTSGALAIAVSLLAALYLFFKGSSGGSLFRMLASPAMCGGIYLARAHIRDFWAGGKRVPLPKMEDYNEAQRRTEELLQVLDWLMFSWAATSLVALFKGY
;
A
#
# COMPACT_ATOMS: atom_id res chain seq x y z
N MET A 1 -26.49 -3.42 -1.74
CA MET A 1 -25.84 -4.75 -1.82
C MET A 1 -24.65 -4.81 -2.79
N PHE A 2 -24.79 -4.44 -4.07
CA PHE A 2 -23.66 -4.53 -5.02
C PHE A 2 -22.39 -3.78 -4.57
N LEU A 3 -22.51 -2.50 -4.16
CA LEU A 3 -21.38 -1.72 -3.63
C LEU A 3 -20.74 -2.36 -2.38
N GLN A 4 -21.55 -2.95 -1.49
CA GLN A 4 -21.04 -3.64 -0.30
C GLN A 4 -20.18 -4.85 -0.69
N LEU A 5 -20.59 -5.64 -1.69
CA LEU A 5 -19.77 -6.76 -2.17
C LEU A 5 -18.43 -6.27 -2.75
N LEU A 6 -18.42 -5.13 -3.45
CA LEU A 6 -17.18 -4.50 -3.92
C LEU A 6 -16.28 -4.09 -2.75
N HIS A 7 -16.82 -3.50 -1.70
CA HIS A 7 -16.05 -3.16 -0.49
C HIS A 7 -15.54 -4.39 0.26
N LEU A 8 -16.30 -5.48 0.29
CA LEU A 8 -15.82 -6.73 0.87
C LEU A 8 -14.64 -7.30 0.08
N ALA A 9 -14.70 -7.26 -1.26
CA ALA A 9 -13.58 -7.64 -2.11
C ALA A 9 -12.35 -6.74 -1.90
N GLN A 10 -12.56 -5.42 -1.76
CA GLN A 10 -11.51 -4.46 -1.42
C GLN A 10 -10.87 -4.76 -0.07
N ALA A 11 -11.66 -5.13 0.95
CA ALA A 11 -11.15 -5.53 2.24
C ALA A 11 -10.28 -6.81 2.13
N GLY A 12 -10.71 -7.79 1.34
CA GLY A 12 -9.91 -8.98 1.04
C GLY A 12 -8.58 -8.66 0.36
N LEU A 13 -8.61 -7.82 -0.67
CA LEU A 13 -7.40 -7.33 -1.36
C LEU A 13 -6.46 -6.59 -0.41
N ALA A 14 -7.00 -5.70 0.43
CA ALA A 14 -6.21 -4.96 1.42
C ALA A 14 -5.63 -5.90 2.48
N GLY A 15 -6.35 -6.94 2.91
CA GLY A 15 -5.83 -7.98 3.79
C GLY A 15 -4.64 -8.72 3.19
N TYR A 16 -4.72 -9.10 1.91
CA TYR A 16 -3.58 -9.69 1.20
C TYR A 16 -2.40 -8.70 1.09
N GLY A 17 -2.67 -7.43 0.77
CA GLY A 17 -1.66 -6.37 0.77
C GLY A 17 -0.98 -6.18 2.12
N ALA A 18 -1.73 -6.28 3.22
CA ALA A 18 -1.19 -6.17 4.58
C ALA A 18 -0.21 -7.31 4.87
N GLN A 19 -0.52 -8.53 4.41
CA GLN A 19 0.40 -9.66 4.50
C GLN A 19 1.70 -9.39 3.72
N GLN A 20 1.62 -8.86 2.50
CA GLN A 20 2.82 -8.55 1.70
C GLN A 20 3.67 -7.46 2.37
N SER A 21 3.01 -6.40 2.86
CA SER A 21 3.69 -5.32 3.59
C SER A 21 4.35 -5.82 4.87
N TYR A 22 3.71 -6.71 5.62
CA TYR A 22 4.27 -7.32 6.82
C TYR A 22 5.56 -8.09 6.51
N ILE A 23 5.53 -9.00 5.52
CA ILE A 23 6.71 -9.79 5.15
C ILE A 23 7.85 -8.88 4.65
N ALA A 24 7.54 -7.89 3.82
CA ALA A 24 8.54 -6.95 3.32
C ALA A 24 9.22 -6.18 4.47
N ILE A 25 8.43 -5.62 5.39
CA ILE A 25 8.96 -4.86 6.53
C ILE A 25 9.81 -5.75 7.44
N THR A 26 9.31 -6.94 7.80
CA THR A 26 10.05 -7.86 8.69
C THR A 26 11.38 -8.28 8.08
N ASN A 27 11.44 -8.52 6.76
CA ASN A 27 12.69 -8.85 6.10
C ASN A 27 13.65 -7.65 6.00
N LEU A 28 13.16 -6.44 5.75
CA LEU A 28 14.00 -5.24 5.72
C LEU A 28 14.56 -4.89 7.10
N GLN A 29 13.78 -5.10 8.16
CA GLN A 29 14.20 -4.85 9.54
C GLN A 29 15.45 -5.64 9.96
N LYS A 30 15.69 -6.81 9.34
CA LYS A 30 16.92 -7.60 9.58
C LYS A 30 18.20 -6.84 9.19
N TYR A 31 18.10 -5.87 8.29
CA TYR A 31 19.21 -5.07 7.79
C TYR A 31 19.25 -3.66 8.39
N GLU A 32 18.30 -3.30 9.25
CA GLU A 32 18.11 -1.96 9.77
C GLU A 32 19.33 -1.47 10.54
N GLU A 33 19.81 -2.25 11.52
CA GLU A 33 20.95 -1.89 12.37
C GLU A 33 22.23 -1.67 11.54
N THR A 34 22.45 -2.53 10.53
CA THR A 34 23.61 -2.40 9.64
C THR A 34 23.49 -1.14 8.79
N SER A 35 22.29 -0.88 8.26
CA SER A 35 22.00 0.32 7.46
C SER A 35 22.17 1.60 8.27
N GLU A 36 21.77 1.61 9.54
CA GLU A 36 21.96 2.74 10.46
C GLU A 36 23.44 3.00 10.76
N LYS A 37 24.23 1.94 10.96
CA LYS A 37 25.69 2.10 11.15
C LYS A 37 26.33 2.70 9.92
N LEU A 38 25.95 2.24 8.72
CA LEU A 38 26.47 2.77 7.46
C LEU A 38 26.01 4.22 7.20
N ALA A 39 24.78 4.56 7.56
CA ALA A 39 24.23 5.91 7.43
C ALA A 39 25.06 6.96 8.17
N LYS A 40 25.72 6.61 9.28
CA LYS A 40 26.61 7.52 10.02
C LYS A 40 27.84 7.97 9.23
N TYR A 41 28.22 7.20 8.21
CA TYR A 41 29.45 7.41 7.43
C TYR A 41 29.18 7.64 5.94
N SER A 42 27.94 7.50 5.47
CA SER A 42 27.58 7.63 4.07
C SER A 42 26.19 8.25 3.91
N ASN A 43 26.15 9.42 3.28
CA ASN A 43 24.91 10.11 2.92
C ASN A 43 24.00 9.24 2.02
N GLU A 44 24.59 8.37 1.19
CA GLU A 44 23.80 7.47 0.35
C GLU A 44 23.15 6.36 1.18
N ALA A 45 23.86 5.80 2.17
CA ALA A 45 23.27 4.82 3.08
C ALA A 45 22.14 5.45 3.92
N GLU A 46 22.33 6.68 4.40
CA GLU A 46 21.27 7.44 5.08
C GLU A 46 20.05 7.67 4.19
N ARG A 47 20.27 8.11 2.95
CA ARG A 47 19.20 8.32 1.96
C ARG A 47 18.42 7.04 1.69
N GLN A 48 19.11 5.92 1.51
CA GLN A 48 18.51 4.60 1.25
C GLN A 48 17.70 4.10 2.45
N LEU A 49 18.22 4.23 3.67
CA LEU A 49 17.52 3.89 4.91
C LEU A 49 16.24 4.73 5.05
N HIS A 50 16.35 6.04 4.86
CA HIS A 50 15.21 6.95 4.96
C HIS A 50 14.13 6.63 3.90
N LYS A 51 14.53 6.41 2.64
CA LYS A 51 13.60 6.04 1.57
C LYS A 51 12.95 4.68 1.81
N THR A 52 13.68 3.71 2.34
CA THR A 52 13.13 2.41 2.73
C THR A 52 12.05 2.58 3.80
N ARG A 53 12.33 3.29 4.89
CA ARG A 53 11.36 3.55 5.96
C ARG A 53 10.11 4.27 5.47
N THR A 54 10.29 5.35 4.71
CA THR A 54 9.18 6.20 4.24
C THR A 54 8.29 5.47 3.23
N THR A 55 8.86 4.70 2.31
CA THR A 55 8.08 3.92 1.33
C THR A 55 7.33 2.76 1.97
N GLN A 56 7.98 1.99 2.85
CA GLN A 56 7.32 0.89 3.55
C GLN A 56 6.20 1.39 4.48
N THR A 57 6.44 2.50 5.20
CA THR A 57 5.40 3.15 6.01
C THR A 57 4.24 3.64 5.15
N SER A 58 4.52 4.26 4.00
CA SER A 58 3.48 4.76 3.09
C SER A 58 2.62 3.60 2.55
N GLY A 59 3.25 2.48 2.19
CA GLY A 59 2.54 1.29 1.73
C GLY A 59 1.66 0.68 2.81
N ALA A 60 2.21 0.48 4.01
CA ALA A 60 1.47 -0.05 5.15
C ALA A 60 0.27 0.85 5.52
N LEU A 61 0.48 2.17 5.55
CA LEU A 61 -0.57 3.13 5.88
C LEU A 61 -1.67 3.15 4.81
N ALA A 62 -1.31 3.15 3.53
CA ALA A 62 -2.29 3.12 2.44
C ALA A 62 -3.17 1.86 2.50
N ILE A 63 -2.57 0.70 2.76
CA ILE A 63 -3.31 -0.55 2.94
C ILE A 63 -4.22 -0.49 4.18
N ALA A 64 -3.69 -0.05 5.33
CA ALA A 64 -4.47 0.03 6.56
C ALA A 64 -5.67 0.95 6.43
N VAL A 65 -5.48 2.15 5.87
CA VAL A 65 -6.57 3.11 5.63
C VAL A 65 -7.57 2.55 4.62
N SER A 66 -7.11 1.88 3.55
CA SER A 66 -7.99 1.24 2.57
C SER A 66 -8.82 0.11 3.17
N LEU A 67 -8.23 -0.72 4.03
CA LEU A 67 -8.94 -1.79 4.73
C LEU A 67 -10.02 -1.22 5.65
N LEU A 68 -9.67 -0.21 6.46
CA LEU A 68 -10.62 0.45 7.37
C LEU A 68 -11.76 1.12 6.60
N ALA A 69 -11.46 1.82 5.50
CA ALA A 69 -12.46 2.45 4.65
C ALA A 69 -13.39 1.40 4.01
N ALA A 70 -12.83 0.32 3.47
CA ALA A 70 -13.60 -0.75 2.85
C ALA A 70 -14.54 -1.43 3.87
N LEU A 71 -14.03 -1.79 5.06
CA LEU A 71 -14.85 -2.37 6.12
C LEU A 71 -15.95 -1.41 6.60
N TYR A 72 -15.63 -0.13 6.76
CA TYR A 72 -16.62 0.88 7.13
C TYR A 72 -17.72 0.98 6.09
N LEU A 73 -17.39 1.07 4.80
CA LEU A 73 -18.37 1.19 3.73
C LEU A 73 -19.16 -0.11 3.49
N PHE A 74 -18.58 -1.27 3.80
CA PHE A 74 -19.30 -2.53 3.82
C PHE A 74 -20.41 -2.55 4.88
N PHE A 75 -20.07 -2.25 6.14
CA PHE A 75 -21.00 -2.33 7.27
C PHE A 75 -21.95 -1.14 7.39
N LYS A 76 -21.48 0.08 7.08
CA LYS A 76 -22.17 1.35 7.33
C LYS A 76 -22.39 2.20 6.08
N GLY A 77 -22.15 1.65 4.89
CA GLY A 77 -22.27 2.37 3.62
C GLY A 77 -23.63 3.04 3.40
N SER A 78 -24.73 2.42 3.84
CA SER A 78 -26.08 2.99 3.69
C SER A 78 -26.42 4.06 4.73
N SER A 79 -25.79 4.04 5.91
CA SER A 79 -26.10 4.92 7.05
C SER A 79 -25.22 6.17 7.15
N GLY A 80 -24.18 6.29 6.32
CA GLY A 80 -23.25 7.43 6.35
C GLY A 80 -23.84 8.74 5.79
N GLY A 81 -23.19 9.87 6.07
CA GLY A 81 -23.55 11.15 5.43
C GLY A 81 -23.34 11.12 3.91
N SER A 82 -24.22 11.77 3.15
CA SER A 82 -24.19 11.72 1.67
C SER A 82 -22.85 12.17 1.07
N LEU A 83 -22.29 13.26 1.61
CA LEU A 83 -20.99 13.78 1.18
C LEU A 83 -19.85 12.77 1.39
N PHE A 84 -19.82 12.12 2.56
CA PHE A 84 -18.81 11.12 2.88
C PHE A 84 -18.86 9.94 1.91
N ARG A 85 -20.06 9.43 1.61
CA ARG A 85 -20.24 8.32 0.67
C ARG A 85 -19.75 8.65 -0.74
N MET A 86 -20.00 9.89 -1.19
CA MET A 86 -19.58 10.35 -2.51
C MET A 86 -18.07 10.58 -2.60
N LEU A 87 -17.44 11.05 -1.53
CA LEU A 87 -16.02 11.42 -1.54
C LEU A 87 -15.07 10.31 -1.06
N ALA A 88 -15.55 9.33 -0.29
CA ALA A 88 -14.67 8.29 0.27
C ALA A 88 -13.96 7.48 -0.81
N SER A 89 -14.68 7.00 -1.83
CA SER A 89 -14.07 6.22 -2.92
C SER A 89 -13.03 7.01 -3.74
N PRO A 90 -13.31 8.25 -4.22
CA PRO A 90 -12.31 9.01 -4.97
C PRO A 90 -11.14 9.45 -4.09
N ALA A 91 -11.37 9.79 -2.81
CA ALA A 91 -10.30 10.09 -1.87
C ALA A 91 -9.36 8.89 -1.65
N MET A 92 -9.92 7.69 -1.50
CA MET A 92 -9.12 6.46 -1.38
C MET A 92 -8.32 6.17 -2.64
N CYS A 93 -8.93 6.33 -3.82
CA CYS A 93 -8.23 6.18 -5.10
C CYS A 93 -7.03 7.14 -5.19
N GLY A 94 -7.22 8.42 -4.86
CA GLY A 94 -6.16 9.42 -4.86
C GLY A 94 -5.04 9.10 -3.85
N GLY A 95 -5.40 8.72 -2.62
CA GLY A 95 -4.43 8.35 -1.59
C GLY A 95 -3.58 7.14 -1.98
N ILE A 96 -4.20 6.10 -2.52
CA ILE A 96 -3.49 4.90 -3.00
C ILE A 96 -2.58 5.25 -4.18
N TYR A 97 -3.04 6.07 -5.13
CA TYR A 97 -2.21 6.53 -6.25
C TYR A 97 -0.94 7.23 -5.77
N LEU A 98 -1.07 8.17 -4.80
CA LEU A 98 0.07 8.89 -4.24
C LEU A 98 1.05 7.97 -3.51
N ALA A 99 0.54 7.07 -2.66
CA ALA A 99 1.37 6.09 -1.95
C ALA A 99 2.10 5.17 -2.94
N ARG A 100 1.39 4.65 -3.94
CA ARG A 100 1.96 3.81 -4.99
C ARG A 100 3.04 4.55 -5.79
N ALA A 101 2.78 5.78 -6.18
CA ALA A 101 3.76 6.60 -6.91
C ALA A 101 5.03 6.79 -6.08
N HIS A 102 4.91 7.08 -4.78
CA HIS A 102 6.04 7.24 -3.87
C HIS A 102 6.87 5.96 -3.71
N ILE A 103 6.21 4.81 -3.53
CA ILE A 103 6.88 3.51 -3.40
C ILE A 103 7.57 3.13 -4.71
N ARG A 104 6.85 3.25 -5.83
CA ARG A 104 7.35 2.89 -7.15
C ARG A 104 8.56 3.74 -7.53
N ASP A 105 8.56 5.04 -7.25
CA ASP A 105 9.69 5.92 -7.57
C ASP A 105 11.02 5.44 -6.97
N PHE A 106 10.97 4.88 -5.75
CA PHE A 106 12.17 4.36 -5.08
C PHE A 106 12.51 2.92 -5.47
N TRP A 107 11.51 2.04 -5.56
CA TRP A 107 11.72 0.61 -5.78
C TRP A 107 11.74 0.21 -7.27
N ALA A 108 11.27 1.06 -8.18
CA ALA A 108 11.26 0.76 -9.61
C ALA A 108 12.69 0.66 -10.17
N GLY A 109 12.94 -0.41 -10.92
CA GLY A 109 14.23 -0.62 -11.58
C GLY A 109 15.34 -1.13 -10.65
N GLY A 110 15.07 -1.34 -9.35
CA GLY A 110 15.98 -2.02 -8.45
C GLY A 110 16.25 -3.45 -8.93
N LYS A 111 17.49 -3.76 -9.31
CA LYS A 111 17.87 -5.15 -9.58
C LYS A 111 18.06 -5.85 -8.25
N ARG A 112 17.55 -7.08 -8.14
CA ARG A 112 17.84 -7.96 -7.00
C ARG A 112 19.35 -8.05 -6.83
N VAL A 113 19.81 -7.93 -5.59
CA VAL A 113 21.22 -7.89 -5.24
C VAL A 113 21.75 -9.32 -5.21
N PRO A 114 22.65 -9.73 -6.13
CA PRO A 114 23.14 -11.11 -6.23
C PRO A 114 24.30 -11.35 -5.25
N LEU A 115 24.15 -10.94 -3.99
CA LEU A 115 25.17 -11.11 -2.96
C LEU A 115 24.72 -12.14 -1.92
N PRO A 116 25.66 -12.93 -1.36
CA PRO A 116 25.36 -13.80 -0.23
C PRO A 116 24.72 -13.01 0.92
N LYS A 117 23.77 -13.62 1.63
CA LYS A 117 23.02 -13.01 2.74
C LYS A 117 22.07 -11.86 2.35
N MET A 118 21.81 -11.63 1.05
CA MET A 118 20.80 -10.66 0.56
C MET A 118 19.47 -11.31 0.17
N GLU A 119 19.26 -12.58 0.51
CA GLU A 119 18.04 -13.33 0.18
C GLU A 119 16.80 -12.68 0.78
N ASP A 120 16.84 -12.32 2.07
CA ASP A 120 15.72 -11.65 2.74
C ASP A 120 15.46 -10.25 2.15
N TYR A 121 16.51 -9.52 1.80
CA TYR A 121 16.36 -8.22 1.13
C TYR A 121 15.69 -8.35 -0.24
N ASN A 122 16.13 -9.33 -1.05
CA ASN A 122 15.54 -9.61 -2.35
C ASN A 122 14.09 -10.09 -2.23
N GLU A 123 13.78 -10.88 -1.20
CA GLU A 123 12.42 -11.27 -0.88
C GLU A 123 11.58 -10.06 -0.47
N ALA A 124 12.11 -9.15 0.34
CA ALA A 124 11.39 -7.92 0.70
C ALA A 124 11.11 -7.03 -0.52
N GLN A 125 12.06 -6.95 -1.45
CA GLN A 125 11.85 -6.25 -2.72
C GLN A 125 10.73 -6.92 -3.52
N ARG A 126 10.74 -8.25 -3.68
CA ARG A 126 9.66 -8.99 -4.36
C ARG A 126 8.31 -8.76 -3.70
N ARG A 127 8.24 -8.77 -2.37
CA ARG A 127 7.01 -8.51 -1.60
C ARG A 127 6.53 -7.07 -1.76
N THR A 128 7.44 -6.12 -1.91
CA THR A 128 7.12 -4.73 -2.24
C THR A 128 6.57 -4.59 -3.67
N GLU A 129 7.10 -5.36 -4.64
CA GLU A 129 6.55 -5.45 -6.01
C GLU A 129 5.13 -6.04 -5.99
N GLU A 130 4.88 -7.10 -5.22
CA GLU A 130 3.54 -7.66 -5.02
C GLU A 130 2.59 -6.66 -4.34
N LEU A 131 3.06 -5.93 -3.34
CA LEU A 131 2.30 -4.84 -2.71
C LEU A 131 1.91 -3.76 -3.72
N LEU A 132 2.82 -3.35 -4.62
CA LEU A 132 2.50 -2.40 -5.69
C LEU A 132 1.38 -2.91 -6.62
N GLN A 133 1.36 -4.20 -6.93
CA GLN A 133 0.27 -4.82 -7.70
C GLN A 133 -1.06 -4.80 -6.92
N VAL A 134 -1.02 -5.06 -5.62
CA VAL A 134 -2.22 -4.94 -4.77
C VAL A 134 -2.74 -3.51 -4.75
N LEU A 135 -1.85 -2.52 -4.64
CA LEU A 135 -2.22 -1.11 -4.70
C LEU A 135 -2.82 -0.73 -6.07
N ASP A 136 -2.35 -1.31 -7.17
CA ASP A 136 -2.99 -1.15 -8.49
C ASP A 136 -4.44 -1.68 -8.50
N TRP A 137 -4.65 -2.91 -8.02
CA TRP A 137 -5.99 -3.49 -7.94
C TRP A 137 -6.92 -2.69 -7.03
N LEU A 138 -6.43 -2.25 -5.87
CA LEU A 138 -7.19 -1.38 -4.98
C LEU A 138 -7.52 -0.05 -5.68
N MET A 139 -6.56 0.61 -6.33
CA MET A 139 -6.79 1.85 -7.07
C MET A 139 -7.88 1.68 -8.13
N PHE A 140 -7.80 0.64 -8.98
CA PHE A 140 -8.83 0.37 -10.00
C PHE A 140 -10.19 0.06 -9.38
N SER A 141 -10.22 -0.68 -8.27
CA SER A 141 -11.47 -0.98 -7.58
C SER A 141 -12.13 0.26 -6.98
N TRP A 142 -11.35 1.18 -6.39
CA TRP A 142 -11.87 2.43 -5.83
C TRP A 142 -12.32 3.40 -6.92
N ALA A 143 -11.64 3.42 -8.08
CA ALA A 143 -12.10 4.13 -9.25
C ALA A 143 -13.44 3.58 -9.75
N ALA A 144 -13.57 2.24 -9.83
CA ALA A 144 -14.81 1.59 -10.23
C ALA A 144 -15.96 1.89 -9.26
N THR A 145 -15.75 1.81 -7.93
CA THR A 145 -16.79 2.15 -6.96
C THR A 145 -17.17 3.63 -7.03
N SER A 146 -16.23 4.53 -7.31
CA SER A 146 -16.51 5.96 -7.52
C SER A 146 -17.46 6.16 -8.71
N LEU A 147 -17.19 5.50 -9.84
CA LEU A 147 -18.05 5.59 -11.02
C LEU A 147 -19.45 5.02 -10.74
N VAL A 148 -19.54 3.86 -10.09
CA VAL A 148 -20.83 3.25 -9.75
C VAL A 148 -21.63 4.16 -8.81
N ALA A 149 -21.00 4.73 -7.79
CA ALA A 149 -21.65 5.66 -6.86
C ALA A 149 -22.15 6.93 -7.55
N LEU A 150 -21.41 7.47 -8.52
CA LEU A 150 -21.84 8.64 -9.30
C LEU A 150 -23.06 8.36 -10.17
N PHE A 151 -23.09 7.21 -10.86
CA PHE A 151 -24.17 6.90 -11.81
C PHE A 151 -25.42 6.28 -11.19
N LYS A 152 -25.26 5.46 -10.13
CA LYS A 152 -26.36 4.72 -9.50
C LYS A 152 -26.75 5.25 -8.12
N GLY A 153 -25.99 6.18 -7.56
CA GLY A 153 -26.08 6.53 -6.14
C GLY A 153 -25.46 5.45 -5.25
N TYR A 154 -25.39 5.75 -3.96
CA TYR A 154 -24.83 4.86 -2.92
C TYR A 154 -25.91 4.08 -2.18
#